data_AF-A0A7K2B381-F1
#
_entry.id   AF-A0A7K2B381-F1
#
_cell.length_a   1.000
_cell.length_b   1.000
_cell.length_c   1.000
_cell.angle_alpha   90.00
_cell.angle_beta   90.00
_cell.angle_gamma   90.00
#
_symmetry.space_group_name_H-M   'P 1'
#
loop_
_entity.id
_entity.type
_entity.pdbx_description
1 polymer ?
#
loop_
_entity_poly.entity_id
_entity_poly.type
_entity_poly.pdbx_seq_one_letter_code
_entity_poly.pdbx_strand_id
1 'polypeptide(L)'
;MRRQGGGTGTRWTVLALAGASGAMAVDGSGRIVTGRRGWSLDWEILAGENRCVPGAAPGLRQRAAGAEDAAPVALETLVRATGGDVSQLAYAARAAGAGPGALGVLEVRNRTSAPVAVTLALRPGDFWRPDGLWSVEIDDAGALANGARALWWPRPPAGVRLLAAAAAAPDGPPEPPPAGTGWAGRPQRVRSRAGRSGADFTWPVTHGTALRVLVPLEPGDAAPPEPAVVPTLDQVGRGWDLHTAGGLRVAGLPDGRIEPLVAAAIRRLLALDVSPGAGDGPDGRLSPAERALVAAALAVAGYAERASEVVSLRAARNPASAARLARREAARVTTRFGEAPTAVGAMVADAGPGGSWAGDRGGDDPALRAAFLLAVRDSLVAEQDGCLDLLPGAGADLAGSRPPIEVHRLVTGCGVLSFALRWHDGRPALLWELVLPSTRLESWASVLAGSGAEQGTAGPTAAAPRLHATALAASWSTRRHTGEELLGA
;
A
#
# COMPACT_ATOMS: atom_id res chain seq x y z
N MET A 1 18.29 19.18 20.39
CA MET A 1 17.33 20.10 19.74
C MET A 1 16.46 19.30 18.79
N ARG A 2 15.27 18.89 19.22
CA ARG A 2 14.28 18.21 18.35
C ARG A 2 13.73 19.25 17.38
N ARG A 3 13.93 19.06 16.06
CA ARG A 3 13.25 19.87 15.04
C ARG A 3 11.76 19.53 15.09
N GLN A 4 10.99 20.37 15.77
CA GLN A 4 9.58 20.58 15.45
C GLN A 4 9.54 21.44 14.18
N GLY A 5 8.91 20.97 13.10
CA GLY A 5 8.78 21.74 11.85
C GLY A 5 8.83 20.96 10.53
N GLY A 6 8.96 19.63 10.55
CA GLY A 6 8.71 18.78 9.37
C GLY A 6 7.37 18.06 9.55
N GLY A 7 6.42 18.28 8.65
CA GLY A 7 5.00 17.96 8.79
C GLY A 7 4.65 16.56 9.31
N THR A 8 4.40 16.45 10.61
CA THR A 8 3.82 15.28 11.29
C THR A 8 2.35 15.04 10.94
N GLY A 9 1.77 15.83 10.02
CA GLY A 9 0.37 15.70 9.56
C GLY A 9 0.20 15.17 8.13
N THR A 10 1.27 14.98 7.36
CA THR A 10 1.14 14.57 5.95
C THR A 10 0.99 13.06 5.84
N ARG A 11 -0.20 12.62 5.42
CA ARG A 11 -0.49 11.20 5.17
C ARG A 11 0.02 10.82 3.78
N TRP A 12 0.92 9.84 3.74
CA TRP A 12 1.44 9.26 2.50
C TRP A 12 0.78 7.92 2.22
N THR A 13 0.65 7.55 0.95
CA THR A 13 0.25 6.22 0.49
C THR A 13 1.41 5.63 -0.29
N VAL A 14 1.92 4.47 0.14
CA VAL A 14 3.00 3.79 -0.58
C VAL A 14 2.41 2.92 -1.70
N LEU A 15 2.98 3.06 -2.89
CA LEU A 15 2.66 2.31 -4.10
C LEU A 15 3.93 1.59 -4.57
N ALA A 16 3.85 0.27 -4.68
CA ALA A 16 4.96 -0.60 -4.99
C ALA A 16 4.46 -1.85 -5.73
N LEU A 17 5.41 -2.64 -6.24
CA LEU A 17 5.14 -3.94 -6.87
C LEU A 17 5.64 -5.07 -5.99
N ALA A 18 4.99 -6.23 -6.06
CA ALA A 18 5.50 -7.45 -5.47
C ALA A 18 6.93 -7.74 -5.98
N GLY A 19 7.87 -7.97 -5.06
CA GLY A 19 9.26 -8.29 -5.37
C GLY A 19 10.12 -7.14 -5.91
N ALA A 20 9.59 -5.90 -5.98
CA ALA A 20 10.41 -4.74 -6.29
C ALA A 20 11.14 -4.22 -5.05
N SER A 21 12.36 -3.71 -5.24
CA SER A 21 13.18 -3.04 -4.21
C SER A 21 12.90 -1.54 -4.10
N GLY A 22 12.07 -1.01 -4.99
CA GLY A 22 11.71 0.41 -5.09
C GLY A 22 10.21 0.65 -4.90
N ALA A 23 9.89 1.79 -4.29
CA ALA A 23 8.52 2.25 -4.08
C ALA A 23 8.41 3.76 -4.33
N MET A 24 7.20 4.20 -4.67
CA MET A 24 6.82 5.61 -4.62
C MET A 24 5.82 5.85 -3.50
N ALA A 25 5.83 7.04 -2.92
CA ALA A 25 4.80 7.46 -1.98
C ALA A 25 4.11 8.71 -2.49
N VAL A 26 2.78 8.76 -2.29
CA VAL A 26 1.91 9.86 -2.74
C VAL A 26 1.20 10.47 -1.55
N ASP A 27 1.26 11.80 -1.38
CA ASP A 27 0.54 12.48 -0.30
C ASP A 27 -0.90 12.86 -0.68
N GLY A 28 -1.61 13.50 0.25
CA GLY A 28 -3.00 13.95 0.05
C GLY A 28 -3.20 14.95 -1.10
N SER A 29 -2.15 15.67 -1.51
CA SER A 29 -2.15 16.62 -2.63
C SER A 29 -1.70 16.00 -3.96
N GLY A 30 -1.31 14.72 -3.94
CA GLY A 30 -0.75 14.06 -5.11
C GLY A 30 0.74 14.32 -5.33
N ARG A 31 1.45 14.91 -4.36
CA ARG A 31 2.91 14.99 -4.42
C ARG A 31 3.51 13.60 -4.38
N ILE A 32 4.51 13.35 -5.21
CA ILE A 32 5.23 12.08 -5.29
C ILE A 32 6.61 12.22 -4.67
N VAL A 33 7.03 11.22 -3.91
CA VAL A 33 8.42 11.03 -3.48
C VAL A 33 8.89 9.61 -3.80
N THR A 34 10.18 9.43 -4.05
CA THR A 34 10.83 8.12 -4.14
C THR A 34 11.88 8.06 -3.04
N GLY A 35 11.82 7.04 -2.17
CA GLY A 35 12.56 7.03 -0.89
C GLY A 35 14.08 6.90 -0.95
N ARG A 36 14.72 7.19 -2.09
CA ARG A 36 16.16 7.05 -2.29
C ARG A 36 16.84 8.24 -2.98
N ARG A 37 16.14 9.33 -3.27
CA ARG A 37 16.64 10.32 -4.26
C ARG A 37 16.62 11.79 -3.84
N GLY A 38 16.15 12.15 -2.64
CA GLY A 38 16.26 13.51 -2.09
C GLY A 38 15.42 14.55 -2.81
N TRP A 39 14.39 14.12 -3.55
CA TRP A 39 13.51 15.01 -4.30
C TRP A 39 12.05 14.59 -4.21
N SER A 40 11.20 15.59 -4.41
CA SER A 40 9.75 15.46 -4.57
C SER A 40 9.32 15.97 -5.94
N LEU A 41 8.20 15.43 -6.42
CA LEU A 41 7.54 15.85 -7.63
C LEU A 41 6.15 16.37 -7.29
N ASP A 42 5.99 17.69 -7.44
CA ASP A 42 4.74 18.40 -7.33
C ASP A 42 4.08 18.56 -8.70
N TRP A 43 2.81 18.93 -8.72
CA TRP A 43 2.09 19.21 -9.96
C TRP A 43 1.17 20.42 -9.82
N GLU A 44 0.92 21.08 -10.95
CA GLU A 44 0.08 22.27 -11.05
C GLU A 44 -0.67 22.27 -12.38
N ILE A 45 -1.85 22.92 -12.38
CA ILE A 45 -2.67 23.12 -13.56
C ILE A 45 -2.86 24.62 -13.81
N LEU A 46 -2.72 25.04 -15.05
CA LEU A 46 -3.17 26.34 -15.54
C LEU A 46 -4.31 26.13 -16.56
N ALA A 47 -5.52 26.57 -16.22
CA ALA A 47 -6.73 26.45 -17.03
C ALA A 47 -7.27 27.85 -17.36
N GLY A 48 -6.98 28.35 -18.56
CA GLY A 48 -7.12 29.77 -18.89
C GLY A 48 -6.18 30.60 -18.03
N GLU A 49 -6.71 31.64 -17.36
CA GLU A 49 -5.96 32.46 -16.40
C GLU A 49 -5.93 31.85 -14.99
N ASN A 50 -6.70 30.79 -14.75
CA ASN A 50 -6.87 30.22 -13.42
C ASN A 50 -5.82 29.16 -13.14
N ARG A 51 -4.96 29.49 -12.18
CA ARG A 51 -3.93 28.61 -11.67
C ARG A 51 -4.45 27.77 -10.51
N CYS A 52 -4.19 26.47 -10.54
CA CYS A 52 -4.65 25.54 -9.54
C CYS A 52 -3.49 24.69 -9.02
N VAL A 53 -3.16 24.88 -7.74
CA VAL A 53 -2.18 24.08 -7.01
C VAL A 53 -2.94 23.11 -6.10
N PRO A 54 -2.86 21.80 -6.33
CA PRO A 54 -3.63 20.78 -5.62
C PRO A 54 -3.60 20.93 -4.10
N GLY A 55 -2.42 21.15 -3.51
CA GLY A 55 -2.26 21.31 -2.06
C GLY A 55 -2.98 22.51 -1.44
N ALA A 56 -3.44 23.46 -2.25
CA ALA A 56 -4.21 24.63 -1.84
C ALA A 56 -5.61 24.71 -2.50
N ALA A 57 -5.98 23.70 -3.30
CA ALA A 57 -7.17 23.76 -4.13
C ALA A 57 -8.45 23.43 -3.33
N PRO A 58 -9.47 24.31 -3.33
CA PRO A 58 -10.76 23.97 -2.75
C PRO A 58 -11.40 22.85 -3.59
N GLY A 59 -11.83 21.78 -2.94
CA GLY A 59 -12.45 20.63 -3.62
C GLY A 59 -11.47 19.59 -4.17
N LEU A 60 -10.21 19.61 -3.73
CA LEU A 60 -9.29 18.48 -3.85
C LEU A 60 -9.94 17.20 -3.32
N ARG A 61 -9.90 16.13 -4.11
CA ARG A 61 -10.39 14.80 -3.72
C ARG A 61 -9.33 13.78 -4.04
N GLN A 62 -9.23 12.76 -3.20
CA GLN A 62 -8.35 11.64 -3.46
C GLN A 62 -9.12 10.34 -3.24
N ARG A 63 -8.89 9.37 -4.12
CA ARG A 63 -9.47 8.04 -4.02
C ARG A 63 -8.48 6.97 -4.41
N ALA A 64 -8.59 5.82 -3.74
CA ALA A 64 -8.00 4.58 -4.22
C ALA A 64 -8.58 4.24 -5.61
N ALA A 65 -7.74 3.73 -6.51
CA ALA A 65 -8.15 3.26 -7.82
C ALA A 65 -7.59 1.87 -8.09
N GLY A 66 -8.37 1.05 -8.78
CA GLY A 66 -8.05 -0.31 -9.20
C GLY A 66 -8.95 -0.70 -10.37
N ALA A 67 -8.79 -1.92 -10.87
CA ALA A 67 -9.78 -2.50 -11.78
C ALA A 67 -11.14 -2.64 -11.06
N GLU A 68 -12.22 -2.72 -11.81
CA GLU A 68 -13.53 -3.09 -11.25
C GLU A 68 -13.40 -4.40 -10.45
N ASP A 69 -13.96 -4.42 -9.24
CA ASP A 69 -13.88 -5.52 -8.25
C ASP A 69 -12.46 -5.91 -7.75
N ALA A 70 -11.42 -5.17 -8.10
CA ALA A 70 -10.07 -5.38 -7.59
C ALA A 70 -9.74 -4.40 -6.45
N ALA A 71 -8.96 -4.86 -5.47
CA ALA A 71 -8.44 -3.96 -4.46
C ALA A 71 -7.57 -2.85 -5.08
N PRO A 72 -7.45 -1.69 -4.43
CA PRO A 72 -6.79 -0.56 -5.05
C PRO A 72 -5.27 -0.78 -5.16
N VAL A 73 -4.73 -0.47 -6.34
CA VAL A 73 -3.28 -0.53 -6.66
C VAL A 73 -2.73 0.84 -7.06
N ALA A 74 -3.61 1.84 -7.12
CA ALA A 74 -3.32 3.19 -7.55
C ALA A 74 -4.01 4.22 -6.64
N LEU A 75 -3.57 5.47 -6.80
CA LEU A 75 -4.17 6.62 -6.14
C LEU A 75 -4.51 7.67 -7.19
N GLU A 76 -5.76 8.11 -7.23
CA GLU A 76 -6.22 9.18 -8.10
C GLU A 76 -6.49 10.44 -7.26
N THR A 77 -5.79 11.52 -7.58
CA THR A 77 -5.99 12.85 -7.01
C THR A 77 -6.74 13.71 -8.03
N LEU A 78 -7.98 14.10 -7.73
CA LEU A 78 -8.82 14.98 -8.54
C LEU A 78 -8.81 16.41 -8.01
N VAL A 79 -8.72 17.35 -8.94
CA VAL A 79 -8.80 18.78 -8.67
C VAL A 79 -9.81 19.42 -9.62
N ARG A 80 -10.66 20.30 -9.07
CA ARG A 80 -11.61 21.09 -9.86
C ARG A 80 -10.86 22.27 -10.49
N ALA A 81 -10.87 22.33 -11.81
CA ALA A 81 -10.33 23.44 -12.59
C ALA A 81 -11.46 24.19 -13.32
N THR A 82 -11.12 25.27 -13.99
CA THR A 82 -12.07 25.99 -14.85
C THR A 82 -12.49 25.07 -16.00
N GLY A 83 -13.79 24.88 -16.17
CA GLY A 83 -14.35 24.03 -17.24
C GLY A 83 -14.40 22.53 -16.93
N GLY A 84 -14.02 22.06 -15.73
CA GLY A 84 -14.21 20.66 -15.32
C GLY A 84 -13.13 20.15 -14.37
N ASP A 85 -12.85 18.85 -14.42
CA ASP A 85 -11.88 18.23 -13.50
C ASP A 85 -10.56 17.91 -14.22
N VAL A 86 -9.48 17.92 -13.46
CA VAL A 86 -8.20 17.33 -13.87
C VAL A 86 -7.82 16.30 -12.82
N SER A 87 -7.36 15.14 -13.26
CA SER A 87 -6.95 14.06 -12.36
C SER A 87 -5.51 13.66 -12.58
N GLN A 88 -4.84 13.39 -11.47
CA GLN A 88 -3.54 12.75 -11.43
C GLN A 88 -3.73 11.31 -10.93
N LEU A 89 -3.40 10.32 -11.75
CA LEU A 89 -3.37 8.90 -11.38
C LEU A 89 -1.92 8.48 -11.17
N ALA A 90 -1.62 7.88 -10.01
CA ALA A 90 -0.31 7.35 -9.66
C ALA A 90 -0.39 5.86 -9.35
N TYR A 91 0.51 5.04 -9.91
CA TYR A 91 0.62 3.60 -9.63
C TYR A 91 2.01 3.06 -9.93
N ALA A 92 2.37 1.90 -9.37
CA ALA A 92 3.62 1.23 -9.68
C ALA A 92 3.39 0.12 -10.73
N ALA A 93 4.32 -0.02 -11.68
CA ALA A 93 4.25 -0.99 -12.77
C ALA A 93 5.64 -1.44 -13.21
N ARG A 94 5.70 -2.56 -13.94
CA ARG A 94 6.92 -3.08 -14.56
C ARG A 94 6.72 -2.97 -16.07
N ALA A 95 7.57 -2.20 -16.76
CA ALA A 95 7.49 -2.11 -18.21
C ALA A 95 7.90 -3.45 -18.84
N ALA A 96 7.19 -3.89 -19.88
CA ALA A 96 7.61 -5.07 -20.62
C ALA A 96 8.88 -4.77 -21.42
N GLY A 97 9.84 -5.70 -21.46
CA GLY A 97 11.07 -5.55 -22.25
C GLY A 97 12.07 -4.47 -21.77
N ALA A 98 11.69 -3.55 -20.89
CA ALA A 98 12.64 -2.78 -20.10
C ALA A 98 13.40 -3.74 -19.17
N GLY A 99 14.62 -3.41 -18.79
CA GLY A 99 15.37 -4.18 -17.79
C GLY A 99 14.56 -4.39 -16.49
N PRO A 100 15.13 -5.09 -15.49
CA PRO A 100 14.39 -5.56 -14.32
C PRO A 100 13.86 -4.46 -13.36
N GLY A 101 13.78 -3.19 -13.76
CA GLY A 101 13.38 -2.06 -12.94
C GLY A 101 11.88 -1.85 -12.79
N ALA A 102 11.39 -1.72 -11.56
CA ALA A 102 10.07 -1.17 -11.25
C ALA A 102 9.98 0.33 -11.56
N LEU A 103 8.81 0.77 -12.03
CA LEU A 103 8.50 2.13 -12.45
C LEU A 103 7.27 2.65 -11.71
N GLY A 104 7.31 3.91 -11.31
CA GLY A 104 6.15 4.70 -10.95
C GLY A 104 5.57 5.31 -12.22
N VAL A 105 4.26 5.21 -12.39
CA VAL A 105 3.52 5.80 -13.50
C VAL A 105 2.72 6.96 -12.94
N LEU A 106 2.90 8.13 -13.54
CA LEU A 106 2.15 9.34 -13.27
C LEU A 106 1.37 9.72 -14.52
N GLU A 107 0.04 9.72 -14.44
CA GLU A 107 -0.83 10.14 -15.54
C GLU A 107 -1.71 11.33 -15.12
N VAL A 108 -1.56 12.47 -15.79
CA VAL A 108 -2.40 13.65 -15.59
C VAL A 108 -3.39 13.79 -16.74
N ARG A 109 -4.67 13.52 -16.47
CA ARG A 109 -5.75 13.53 -17.47
C ARG A 109 -6.59 14.79 -17.37
N ASN A 110 -6.79 15.44 -18.51
CA ASN A 110 -7.63 16.62 -18.62
C ASN A 110 -9.09 16.21 -18.93
N ARG A 111 -9.99 16.39 -17.94
CA ARG A 111 -11.45 16.21 -18.09
C ARG A 111 -12.20 17.55 -18.09
N THR A 112 -11.50 18.66 -18.29
CA THR A 112 -12.11 19.99 -18.49
C THR A 112 -12.50 20.18 -19.95
N SER A 113 -13.46 21.06 -20.25
CA SER A 113 -13.91 21.33 -21.63
C SER A 113 -12.89 22.05 -22.53
N ALA A 114 -11.72 22.46 -22.00
CA ALA A 114 -10.71 23.21 -22.73
C ALA A 114 -9.30 22.62 -22.51
N PRO A 115 -8.30 22.95 -23.36
CA PRO A 115 -6.92 22.60 -23.07
C PRO A 115 -6.44 23.24 -21.76
N VAL A 116 -5.62 22.51 -21.02
CA VAL A 116 -4.94 23.00 -19.80
C VAL A 116 -3.44 22.85 -19.96
N ALA A 117 -2.65 23.70 -19.30
CA ALA A 117 -1.23 23.47 -19.14
C ALA A 117 -0.98 22.75 -17.82
N VAL A 118 -0.27 21.63 -17.88
CA VAL A 118 0.14 20.84 -16.70
C VAL A 118 1.62 21.09 -16.47
N THR A 119 1.97 21.53 -15.26
CA THR A 119 3.35 21.71 -14.83
C THR A 119 3.72 20.66 -13.81
N LEU A 120 4.80 19.92 -14.04
CA LEU A 120 5.43 19.05 -13.06
C LEU A 120 6.65 19.75 -12.48
N ALA A 121 6.74 19.82 -11.16
CA ALA A 121 7.75 20.57 -10.44
C ALA A 121 8.64 19.62 -9.63
N LEU A 122 9.90 19.47 -10.07
CA LEU A 122 10.92 18.71 -9.36
C LEU A 122 11.56 19.61 -8.28
N ARG A 123 11.49 19.19 -7.02
CA ARG A 123 11.85 20.00 -5.85
C ARG A 123 12.81 19.28 -4.91
N PRO A 124 13.67 20.03 -4.19
CA PRO A 124 14.54 19.46 -3.18
C PRO A 124 13.73 18.97 -1.98
N GLY A 125 14.18 17.85 -1.43
CA GLY A 125 13.59 17.22 -0.26
C GLY A 125 12.66 16.08 -0.64
N ASP A 126 12.88 14.96 0.03
CA ASP A 126 11.90 13.89 0.16
C ASP A 126 11.58 13.68 1.66
N PHE A 127 10.50 12.96 1.97
CA PHE A 127 10.09 12.72 3.35
C PHE A 127 11.02 11.75 4.11
N TRP A 128 11.76 10.89 3.38
CA TRP A 128 12.56 9.80 3.92
C TRP A 128 14.00 10.23 4.25
N ARG A 129 14.54 11.16 3.48
CA ARG A 129 15.83 11.84 3.62
C ARG A 129 15.69 13.27 3.11
N PRO A 130 16.05 14.27 3.93
CA PRO A 130 16.25 15.63 3.46
C PRO A 130 17.57 15.77 2.69
N ASP A 131 17.95 14.78 1.88
CA ASP A 131 19.09 14.92 0.98
C ASP A 131 18.77 16.05 -0.01
N GLY A 132 19.77 16.90 -0.25
CA GLY A 132 19.59 18.01 -1.18
C GLY A 132 19.42 17.55 -2.63
N LEU A 133 18.70 18.33 -3.41
CA LEU A 133 18.75 18.26 -4.87
C LEU A 133 19.90 19.17 -5.33
N TRP A 134 21.07 18.59 -5.63
CA TRP A 134 22.29 19.33 -5.94
C TRP A 134 22.42 19.69 -7.41
N SER A 135 21.79 18.91 -8.28
CA SER A 135 21.78 19.15 -9.72
C SER A 135 20.53 18.61 -10.37
N VAL A 136 20.06 19.34 -11.38
CA VAL A 136 19.03 18.88 -12.32
C VAL A 136 19.59 19.02 -13.72
N GLU A 137 19.49 17.95 -14.49
CA GLU A 137 19.87 17.86 -15.89
C GLU A 137 18.67 17.44 -16.72
N ILE A 138 18.56 17.95 -17.93
CA ILE A 138 17.45 17.68 -18.83
C ILE A 138 18.03 17.27 -20.18
N ASP A 139 17.47 16.23 -20.75
CA ASP A 139 17.69 15.79 -22.12
C ASP A 139 16.34 15.56 -22.83
N ASP A 140 16.36 15.07 -24.07
CA ASP A 140 15.13 14.84 -24.83
C ASP A 140 14.23 13.75 -24.23
N ALA A 141 14.81 12.81 -23.48
CA ALA A 141 14.11 11.66 -22.92
C ALA A 141 13.56 11.89 -21.51
N GLY A 142 14.11 12.86 -20.77
CA GLY A 142 13.78 13.01 -19.36
C GLY A 142 14.61 14.01 -18.58
N ALA A 143 14.40 13.97 -17.26
CA ALA A 143 15.20 14.73 -16.30
C ALA A 143 16.06 13.78 -15.47
N LEU A 144 17.30 14.17 -15.19
CA LEU A 144 18.16 13.54 -14.19
C LEU A 144 18.24 14.43 -12.95
N ALA A 145 18.13 13.82 -11.78
CA ALA A 145 18.35 14.43 -10.48
C ALA A 145 19.61 13.84 -9.87
N ASN A 146 20.57 14.68 -9.48
CA ASN A 146 21.84 14.23 -8.90
C ASN A 146 22.58 13.18 -9.77
N GLY A 147 22.49 13.32 -11.10
CA GLY A 147 23.12 12.42 -12.07
C GLY A 147 22.37 11.11 -12.33
N ALA A 148 21.27 10.83 -11.63
CA ALA A 148 20.45 9.64 -11.86
C ALA A 148 19.12 10.03 -12.50
N ARG A 149 18.61 9.21 -13.44
CA ARG A 149 17.32 9.48 -14.10
C ARG A 149 16.18 9.65 -13.10
N ALA A 150 15.51 10.79 -13.07
CA ALA A 150 14.39 11.06 -12.16
C ALA A 150 13.03 10.94 -12.83
N LEU A 151 12.94 11.35 -14.10
CA LEU A 151 11.71 11.34 -14.89
C LEU A 151 12.02 10.88 -16.31
N TRP A 152 11.11 10.12 -16.90
CA TRP A 152 11.01 9.91 -18.35
C TRP A 152 9.70 10.47 -18.87
N TRP A 153 9.73 11.12 -20.03
CA TRP A 153 8.54 11.60 -20.72
C TRP A 153 8.47 11.08 -22.16
N PRO A 154 7.26 10.84 -22.69
CA PRO A 154 7.05 10.41 -24.08
C PRO A 154 7.42 11.50 -25.09
N ARG A 155 7.30 12.76 -24.67
CA ARG A 155 7.53 13.93 -25.51
C ARG A 155 8.14 15.04 -24.67
N PRO A 156 9.07 15.83 -25.23
CA PRO A 156 9.65 16.95 -24.51
C PRO A 156 8.58 17.95 -24.01
N PRO A 157 8.79 18.59 -22.86
CA PRO A 157 7.94 19.66 -22.37
C PRO A 157 7.94 20.86 -23.32
N ALA A 158 6.81 21.55 -23.40
CA ALA A 158 6.69 22.79 -24.16
C ALA A 158 7.36 23.97 -23.46
N GLY A 159 7.52 23.91 -22.14
CA GLY A 159 8.24 24.91 -21.35
C GLY A 159 9.11 24.26 -20.28
N VAL A 160 10.31 24.80 -20.08
CA VAL A 160 11.28 24.34 -19.08
C VAL A 160 11.82 25.53 -18.30
N ARG A 161 11.83 25.42 -16.97
CA ARG A 161 12.53 26.36 -16.10
C ARG A 161 13.41 25.63 -15.11
N LEU A 162 14.72 25.91 -15.18
CA LEU A 162 15.70 25.40 -14.22
C LEU A 162 15.92 26.39 -13.08
N LEU A 163 15.98 25.89 -11.84
CA LEU A 163 16.09 26.68 -10.63
C LEU A 163 17.37 26.32 -9.88
N ALA A 164 18.25 27.30 -9.63
CA ALA A 164 19.46 27.11 -8.83
C ALA A 164 19.18 27.16 -7.30
N ALA A 165 18.05 27.72 -6.92
CA ALA A 165 17.56 27.83 -5.55
C ALA A 165 16.03 27.70 -5.52
N ALA A 166 15.53 26.48 -5.70
CA ALA A 166 14.16 26.11 -5.43
C ALA A 166 13.89 26.10 -3.93
N ALA A 167 12.70 26.55 -3.53
CA ALA A 167 12.20 26.32 -2.18
C ALA A 167 12.13 24.80 -1.92
N ALA A 168 12.47 24.39 -0.70
CA ALA A 168 12.11 23.05 -0.24
C ALA A 168 10.59 22.94 -0.22
N ALA A 169 10.07 21.77 -0.56
CA ALA A 169 8.64 21.49 -0.42
C ALA A 169 8.29 21.49 1.08
N PRO A 170 7.91 22.66 1.65
CA PRO A 170 6.50 22.98 1.82
C PRO A 170 6.08 24.46 1.65
N ASP A 171 6.93 25.39 1.20
CA ASP A 171 6.54 26.81 1.09
C ASP A 171 6.37 27.29 -0.36
N GLY A 172 5.10 27.41 -0.76
CA GLY A 172 4.66 28.25 -1.87
C GLY A 172 4.49 27.54 -3.22
N PRO A 173 3.50 27.97 -4.03
CA PRO A 173 3.19 27.35 -5.32
C PRO A 173 4.28 27.70 -6.37
N PRO A 174 4.64 26.77 -7.27
CA PRO A 174 5.75 26.95 -8.22
C PRO A 174 5.38 27.93 -9.35
N GLU A 175 5.87 29.17 -9.35
CA GLU A 175 5.53 30.17 -10.41
C GLU A 175 5.63 29.56 -11.83
N PRO A 176 4.73 29.82 -12.78
CA PRO A 176 4.84 29.21 -14.10
C PRO A 176 6.14 29.63 -14.81
N PRO A 177 6.69 28.79 -15.71
CA PRO A 177 7.78 29.24 -16.57
C PRO A 177 7.33 30.46 -17.37
N PRO A 178 8.17 31.50 -17.52
CA PRO A 178 7.81 32.67 -18.32
C PRO A 178 7.57 32.23 -19.77
N ALA A 179 6.57 32.84 -20.41
CA ALA A 179 6.22 32.57 -21.80
C ALA A 179 7.46 32.68 -22.70
N GLY A 180 7.70 31.66 -23.52
CA GLY A 180 8.85 31.62 -24.44
C GLY A 180 10.10 30.86 -23.94
N THR A 181 10.10 30.32 -22.71
CA THR A 181 11.15 29.39 -22.24
C THR A 181 10.94 27.95 -22.74
N GLY A 182 10.81 27.81 -24.06
CA GLY A 182 10.60 26.52 -24.70
C GLY A 182 11.80 25.59 -24.55
N TRP A 183 11.55 24.27 -24.53
CA TRP A 183 12.64 23.30 -24.68
C TRP A 183 13.30 23.48 -26.05
N ALA A 184 14.58 23.83 -26.06
CA ALA A 184 15.32 24.11 -27.29
C ALA A 184 15.99 22.87 -27.91
N GLY A 185 15.67 21.65 -27.45
CA GLY A 185 16.30 20.41 -27.95
C GLY A 185 17.77 20.27 -27.58
N ARG A 186 18.24 20.95 -26.54
CA ARG A 186 19.64 20.93 -26.12
C ARG A 186 19.74 20.60 -24.64
N PRO A 187 20.65 19.69 -24.23
CA PRO A 187 20.83 19.39 -22.82
C PRO A 187 21.08 20.63 -21.98
N GLN A 188 20.32 20.77 -20.89
CA GLN A 188 20.45 21.88 -19.95
C GLN A 188 20.75 21.34 -18.55
N ARG A 189 21.54 22.09 -17.77
CA ARG A 189 21.95 21.70 -16.42
C ARG A 189 21.90 22.90 -15.47
N VAL A 190 21.41 22.67 -14.27
CA VAL A 190 21.56 23.59 -13.13
C VAL A 190 22.19 22.86 -11.96
N ARG A 191 22.99 23.57 -11.17
CA ARG A 191 23.60 23.06 -9.94
C ARG A 191 23.39 24.03 -8.80
N SER A 192 23.25 23.49 -7.59
CA SER A 192 23.09 24.24 -6.36
C SER A 192 24.02 23.71 -5.29
N ARG A 193 24.91 24.56 -4.77
CA ARG A 193 25.76 24.21 -3.61
C ARG A 193 24.99 24.13 -2.29
N ALA A 194 23.72 24.53 -2.27
CA ALA A 194 22.87 24.43 -1.10
C ALA A 194 21.95 23.21 -1.13
N GLY A 195 22.06 22.34 -2.15
CA GLY A 195 21.15 21.21 -2.32
C GLY A 195 19.72 21.65 -2.65
N ARG A 196 19.57 22.81 -3.30
CA ARG A 196 18.29 23.44 -3.64
C ARG A 196 18.10 23.65 -5.14
N SER A 197 18.66 22.78 -5.98
CA SER A 197 18.29 22.77 -7.39
C SER A 197 16.82 22.37 -7.54
N GLY A 198 16.20 22.74 -8.65
CA GLY A 198 14.85 22.31 -9.01
C GLY A 198 14.56 22.58 -10.48
N ALA A 199 13.42 22.08 -10.95
CA ALA A 199 12.98 22.33 -12.32
C ALA A 199 11.46 22.30 -12.43
N ASP A 200 10.93 23.05 -13.39
CA ASP A 200 9.52 23.04 -13.80
C ASP A 200 9.42 22.63 -15.26
N PHE A 201 8.52 21.69 -15.54
CA PHE A 201 8.29 21.13 -16.86
C PHE A 201 6.81 21.28 -17.21
N THR A 202 6.50 22.00 -18.29
CA THR A 202 5.11 22.33 -18.64
C THR A 202 4.72 21.71 -19.98
N TRP A 203 3.56 21.04 -20.01
CA TRP A 203 2.96 20.49 -21.23
C TRP A 203 1.54 21.02 -21.43
N PRO A 204 1.13 21.36 -22.67
CA PRO A 204 -0.27 21.48 -23.01
C PRO A 204 -0.91 20.08 -23.01
N VAL A 205 -2.07 19.95 -22.40
CA VAL A 205 -2.90 18.73 -22.35
C VAL A 205 -4.29 19.07 -22.85
N THR A 206 -4.65 18.58 -24.03
CA THR A 206 -5.95 18.83 -24.66
C THR A 206 -7.08 18.09 -23.94
N HIS A 207 -8.32 18.57 -24.10
CA HIS A 207 -9.51 17.93 -23.55
C HIS A 207 -9.55 16.43 -23.89
N GLY A 208 -9.84 15.60 -22.89
CA GLY A 208 -9.97 14.15 -23.05
C GLY A 208 -8.64 13.39 -23.17
N THR A 209 -7.50 14.07 -23.12
CA THR A 209 -6.17 13.44 -23.23
C THR A 209 -5.44 13.40 -21.90
N ALA A 210 -4.32 12.67 -21.85
CA ALA A 210 -3.50 12.56 -20.67
C ALA A 210 -2.00 12.77 -20.97
N LEU A 211 -1.30 13.41 -20.04
CA LEU A 211 0.15 13.42 -19.96
C LEU A 211 0.59 12.22 -19.12
N ARG A 212 1.47 11.37 -19.64
CA ARG A 212 2.09 10.28 -18.87
C ARG A 212 3.58 10.56 -18.67
N VAL A 213 4.05 10.45 -17.44
CA VAL A 213 5.46 10.56 -17.05
C VAL A 213 5.81 9.34 -16.21
N LEU A 214 7.01 8.81 -16.39
CA LEU A 214 7.49 7.62 -15.67
C LEU A 214 8.59 8.03 -14.69
N VAL A 215 8.59 7.38 -13.53
CA VAL A 215 9.51 7.61 -12.43
C VAL A 215 10.25 6.30 -12.13
N PRO A 216 11.57 6.20 -12.28
CA PRO A 216 12.29 4.98 -11.90
C PRO A 216 12.25 4.78 -10.38
N LEU A 217 11.77 3.61 -9.96
CA LEU A 217 11.75 3.23 -8.54
C LEU A 217 13.01 2.48 -8.13
N GLU A 218 13.66 1.82 -9.09
CA GLU A 218 14.90 1.07 -8.86
C GLU A 218 16.10 1.78 -9.53
N PRO A 219 17.33 1.48 -9.08
CA PRO A 219 18.54 2.00 -9.71
C PRO A 219 18.64 1.48 -11.16
N GLY A 220 18.92 2.39 -12.09
CA GLY A 220 19.10 2.05 -13.50
C GLY A 220 18.74 3.24 -14.39
N ASP A 221 19.57 3.45 -15.41
CA ASP A 221 19.36 4.50 -16.43
C ASP A 221 18.79 3.94 -17.74
N ALA A 222 18.53 2.64 -17.80
CA ALA A 222 17.92 2.01 -18.98
C ALA A 222 16.54 2.63 -19.21
N ALA A 223 16.44 3.45 -20.26
CA ALA A 223 15.18 4.04 -20.66
C ALA A 223 14.17 2.92 -20.95
N PRO A 224 12.92 3.04 -20.49
CA PRO A 224 11.87 2.15 -20.96
C PRO A 224 11.78 2.33 -22.49
N PRO A 225 11.73 1.22 -23.25
CA PRO A 225 11.86 1.27 -24.71
C PRO A 225 10.75 2.08 -25.37
N GLU A 226 9.58 2.22 -24.74
CA GLU A 226 8.54 3.18 -25.08
C GLU A 226 7.47 3.25 -23.95
N PRO A 227 6.79 4.39 -23.73
CA PRO A 227 5.70 4.49 -22.75
C PRO A 227 4.44 3.68 -23.10
N ALA A 228 4.30 3.22 -24.35
CA ALA A 228 3.27 2.28 -24.79
C ALA A 228 3.43 0.87 -24.19
N VAL A 229 4.59 0.59 -23.61
CA VAL A 229 4.96 -0.73 -23.06
C VAL A 229 4.72 -0.82 -21.54
N VAL A 230 4.16 0.25 -20.96
CA VAL A 230 3.79 0.30 -19.54
C VAL A 230 2.39 -0.29 -19.34
N PRO A 231 2.22 -1.27 -18.44
CA PRO A 231 0.93 -1.87 -18.17
C PRO A 231 -0.16 -0.85 -17.80
N THR A 232 -1.39 -1.13 -18.24
CA THR A 232 -2.58 -0.41 -17.78
C THR A 232 -2.86 -0.71 -16.31
N LEU A 233 -3.66 0.15 -15.67
CA LEU A 233 -4.10 -0.06 -14.29
C LEU A 233 -4.73 -1.44 -14.09
N ASP A 234 -5.55 -1.90 -15.05
CA ASP A 234 -6.21 -3.20 -14.96
C ASP A 234 -5.23 -4.37 -15.08
N GLN A 235 -4.18 -4.22 -15.90
CA GLN A 235 -3.11 -5.22 -15.98
C GLN A 235 -2.34 -5.32 -14.67
N VAL A 236 -2.06 -4.18 -14.02
CA VAL A 236 -1.43 -4.16 -12.69
C VAL A 236 -2.35 -4.78 -11.64
N GLY A 237 -3.65 -4.48 -11.68
CA GLY A 237 -4.67 -5.07 -10.80
C GLY A 237 -4.69 -6.59 -10.91
N ARG A 238 -4.81 -7.13 -12.13
CA ARG A 238 -4.77 -8.57 -12.39
C ARG A 238 -3.46 -9.23 -11.94
N GLY A 239 -2.33 -8.55 -12.12
CA GLY A 239 -1.04 -9.03 -11.62
C GLY A 239 -1.04 -9.18 -10.10
N TRP A 240 -1.59 -8.20 -9.39
CA TRP A 240 -1.77 -8.29 -7.94
C TRP A 240 -2.76 -9.38 -7.53
N ASP A 241 -3.87 -9.55 -8.25
CA ASP A 241 -4.84 -10.60 -7.95
C ASP A 241 -4.19 -11.99 -8.05
N LEU A 242 -3.35 -12.23 -9.05
CA LEU A 242 -2.55 -13.46 -9.18
C LEU A 242 -1.62 -13.66 -7.98
N HIS A 243 -0.92 -12.61 -7.54
CA HIS A 243 -0.05 -12.69 -6.36
C HIS A 243 -0.82 -12.92 -5.06
N THR A 244 -2.08 -12.49 -4.98
CA THR A 244 -2.89 -12.62 -3.76
C THR A 244 -3.94 -13.73 -3.77
N ALA A 245 -4.11 -14.44 -4.89
CA ALA A 245 -5.13 -15.48 -5.06
C ALA A 245 -4.98 -16.65 -4.05
N GLY A 246 -3.75 -16.89 -3.59
CA GLY A 246 -3.42 -17.94 -2.64
C GLY A 246 -3.69 -17.60 -1.17
N GLY A 247 -3.97 -16.33 -0.84
CA GLY A 247 -4.04 -15.86 0.53
C GLY A 247 -5.45 -15.52 1.02
N LEU A 248 -5.48 -14.90 2.20
CA LEU A 248 -6.69 -14.43 2.88
C LEU A 248 -7.50 -13.49 1.98
N ARG A 249 -8.80 -13.78 1.84
CA ARG A 249 -9.80 -12.86 1.30
C ARG A 249 -11.02 -12.81 2.20
N VAL A 250 -11.63 -11.64 2.32
CA VAL A 250 -12.83 -11.41 3.13
C VAL A 250 -13.84 -10.65 2.31
N ALA A 251 -15.12 -10.95 2.47
CA ALA A 251 -16.20 -10.25 1.79
C ALA A 251 -17.41 -10.08 2.72
N GLY A 252 -18.19 -9.02 2.47
CA GLY A 252 -19.48 -8.77 3.12
C GLY A 252 -19.44 -8.43 4.61
N LEU A 253 -18.31 -7.92 5.10
CA LEU A 253 -18.20 -7.41 6.47
C LEU A 253 -19.03 -6.11 6.64
N PRO A 254 -19.52 -5.79 7.87
CA PRO A 254 -20.48 -4.70 8.10
C PRO A 254 -20.02 -3.32 7.60
N ASP A 255 -18.71 -3.05 7.68
CA ASP A 255 -18.10 -1.90 7.02
C ASP A 255 -17.47 -2.37 5.70
N GLY A 256 -18.10 -1.98 4.59
CA GLY A 256 -17.64 -2.32 3.24
C GLY A 256 -16.24 -1.81 2.91
N ARG A 257 -15.62 -0.98 3.75
CA ARG A 257 -14.21 -0.59 3.61
C ARG A 257 -13.23 -1.63 4.16
N ILE A 258 -13.66 -2.59 5.00
CA ILE A 258 -12.74 -3.57 5.58
C ILE A 258 -12.11 -4.44 4.49
N GLU A 259 -12.91 -4.96 3.57
CA GLU A 259 -12.45 -5.79 2.44
C GLU A 259 -11.34 -5.12 1.60
N PRO A 260 -11.56 -3.92 1.01
CA PRO A 260 -10.51 -3.26 0.24
C PRO A 260 -9.30 -2.86 1.10
N LEU A 261 -9.47 -2.59 2.41
CA LEU A 261 -8.37 -2.30 3.32
C LEU A 261 -7.53 -3.55 3.65
N VAL A 262 -8.15 -4.72 3.82
CA VAL A 262 -7.45 -6.01 4.03
C VAL A 262 -6.60 -6.32 2.82
N ALA A 263 -7.18 -6.25 1.63
CA ALA A 263 -6.45 -6.52 0.39
C ALA A 263 -5.32 -5.49 0.16
N ALA A 264 -5.56 -4.21 0.42
CA ALA A 264 -4.52 -3.19 0.29
C ALA A 264 -3.39 -3.35 1.33
N ALA A 265 -3.73 -3.75 2.56
CA ALA A 265 -2.74 -4.05 3.60
C ALA A 265 -1.86 -5.24 3.19
N ILE A 266 -2.45 -6.35 2.73
CA ILE A 266 -1.71 -7.53 2.25
C ILE A 266 -0.73 -7.13 1.14
N ARG A 267 -1.20 -6.44 0.09
CA ARG A 267 -0.37 -6.06 -1.06
C ARG A 267 0.81 -5.19 -0.65
N ARG A 268 0.58 -4.23 0.25
CA ARG A 268 1.65 -3.35 0.75
C ARG A 268 2.64 -4.08 1.62
N LEU A 269 2.20 -5.00 2.48
CA LEU A 269 3.11 -5.82 3.28
C LEU A 269 3.95 -6.76 2.40
N LEU A 270 3.38 -7.31 1.33
CA LEU A 270 4.10 -8.11 0.35
C LEU A 270 5.17 -7.29 -0.40
N ALA A 271 4.89 -6.02 -0.68
CA ALA A 271 5.79 -5.12 -1.39
C ALA A 271 6.86 -4.44 -0.51
N LEU A 272 6.88 -4.65 0.82
CA LEU A 272 7.89 -4.05 1.70
C LEU A 272 9.29 -4.52 1.34
N ASP A 273 10.25 -3.64 1.11
CA ASP A 273 11.65 -4.05 0.94
C ASP A 273 12.29 -4.31 2.31
N VAL A 274 12.48 -5.60 2.65
CA VAL A 274 13.05 -6.03 3.95
C VAL A 274 14.51 -6.49 3.87
N SER A 275 15.16 -6.30 2.71
CA SER A 275 16.51 -6.80 2.41
C SER A 275 17.57 -6.32 3.42
N PRO A 276 18.55 -7.16 3.80
CA PRO A 276 19.67 -6.73 4.66
C PRO A 276 20.48 -5.63 3.96
N GLY A 277 20.52 -4.44 4.55
CA GLY A 277 21.15 -3.28 3.90
C GLY A 277 20.22 -2.48 3.00
N ALA A 278 18.91 -2.76 2.98
CA ALA A 278 17.89 -1.81 2.57
C ALA A 278 18.07 -0.54 3.42
N GLY A 279 18.85 0.41 2.90
CA GLY A 279 19.07 1.70 3.52
C GLY A 279 17.78 2.50 3.63
N ASP A 280 17.83 3.57 4.43
CA ASP A 280 16.70 4.41 4.84
C ASP A 280 15.70 4.72 3.68
N GLY A 281 14.58 3.99 3.67
CA GLY A 281 13.34 4.21 2.92
C GLY A 281 12.13 3.98 3.85
N PRO A 282 10.88 3.98 3.35
CA PRO A 282 9.68 3.77 4.18
C PRO A 282 9.75 2.59 5.14
N ASP A 283 10.42 1.54 4.69
CA ASP A 283 10.47 0.24 5.35
C ASP A 283 11.85 0.00 6.04
N GLY A 284 12.77 0.97 5.91
CA GLY A 284 14.21 0.78 6.11
C GLY A 284 14.67 0.54 7.54
N ARG A 285 13.84 0.74 8.57
CA ARG A 285 14.19 0.38 9.97
C ARG A 285 13.00 -0.14 10.77
N LEU A 286 12.38 -1.21 10.27
CA LEU A 286 11.53 -2.05 11.13
C LEU A 286 12.38 -2.58 12.30
N SER A 287 11.97 -2.24 13.52
CA SER A 287 12.49 -2.82 14.75
C SER A 287 12.22 -4.34 14.77
N PRO A 288 12.92 -5.11 15.61
CA PRO A 288 12.63 -6.54 15.74
C PRO A 288 11.16 -6.86 16.09
N ALA A 289 10.49 -5.99 16.84
CA ALA A 289 9.08 -6.14 17.20
C ALA A 289 8.16 -5.93 15.99
N GLU A 290 8.40 -4.89 15.20
CA GLU A 290 7.62 -4.60 13.99
C GLU A 290 7.85 -5.66 12.91
N ARG A 291 9.08 -6.19 12.78
CA ARG A 291 9.35 -7.33 11.89
C ARG A 291 8.56 -8.56 12.30
N ALA A 292 8.49 -8.86 13.61
CA ALA A 292 7.69 -9.97 14.11
C ALA A 292 6.19 -9.75 13.84
N LEU A 293 5.71 -8.51 14.02
CA LEU A 293 4.34 -8.11 13.73
C LEU A 293 3.98 -8.27 12.24
N VAL A 294 4.80 -7.73 11.34
CA VAL A 294 4.62 -7.85 9.88
C VAL A 294 4.66 -9.31 9.44
N ALA A 295 5.61 -10.09 9.95
CA ALA A 295 5.71 -11.51 9.63
C ALA A 295 4.49 -12.30 10.13
N ALA A 296 3.98 -12.01 11.32
CA ALA A 296 2.77 -12.63 11.84
C ALA A 296 1.55 -12.30 10.96
N ALA A 297 1.39 -11.04 10.55
CA ALA A 297 0.32 -10.61 9.66
C ALA A 297 0.38 -11.30 8.28
N LEU A 298 1.56 -11.41 7.68
CA LEU A 298 1.76 -12.13 6.42
C LEU A 298 1.48 -13.62 6.56
N ALA A 299 1.90 -14.25 7.67
CA ALA A 299 1.66 -15.66 7.93
C ALA A 299 0.17 -15.97 8.07
N VAL A 300 -0.60 -15.19 8.85
CA VAL A 300 -2.06 -15.40 8.98
C VAL A 300 -2.80 -15.14 7.67
N ALA A 301 -2.24 -14.30 6.80
CA ALA A 301 -2.78 -14.01 5.48
C ALA A 301 -2.40 -15.05 4.42
N GLY A 302 -1.66 -16.11 4.76
CA GLY A 302 -1.31 -17.19 3.84
C GLY A 302 0.02 -17.04 3.10
N TYR A 303 0.86 -16.06 3.47
CA TYR A 303 2.14 -15.77 2.79
C TYR A 303 3.33 -16.19 3.63
N ALA A 304 3.41 -17.49 3.93
CA ALA A 304 4.43 -18.06 4.82
C ALA A 304 5.87 -17.83 4.36
N GLU A 305 6.15 -18.00 3.06
CA GLU A 305 7.50 -17.76 2.50
C GLU A 305 7.94 -16.32 2.71
N ARG A 306 7.07 -15.37 2.35
CA ARG A 306 7.35 -13.94 2.56
C ARG A 306 7.46 -13.60 4.04
N ALA A 307 6.65 -14.21 4.91
CA ALA A 307 6.78 -14.04 6.34
C ALA A 307 8.18 -14.47 6.83
N SER A 308 8.69 -15.63 6.39
CA SER A 308 10.01 -16.11 6.76
C SER A 308 11.15 -15.18 6.33
N GLU A 309 11.02 -14.48 5.19
CA GLU A 309 12.00 -13.49 4.73
C GLU A 309 12.05 -12.24 5.61
N VAL A 310 10.92 -11.83 6.19
CA VAL A 310 10.83 -10.64 7.07
C VAL A 310 11.42 -10.90 8.46
N VAL A 311 11.28 -12.14 8.95
CA VAL A 311 11.66 -12.56 10.30
C VAL A 311 13.17 -12.46 10.49
N SER A 312 13.61 -11.84 11.58
CA SER A 312 15.02 -11.86 11.96
C SER A 312 15.48 -13.29 12.31
N LEU A 313 16.73 -13.64 11.99
CA LEU A 313 17.33 -14.94 12.36
C LEU A 313 17.15 -15.29 13.86
N ARG A 314 17.11 -14.29 14.75
CA ARG A 314 16.87 -14.49 16.19
C ARG A 314 15.41 -14.85 16.49
N ALA A 315 14.46 -14.23 15.82
CA ALA A 315 13.04 -14.54 15.94
C ALA A 315 12.73 -15.94 15.35
N ALA A 316 13.43 -16.35 14.30
CA ALA A 316 13.31 -17.68 13.72
C ALA A 316 13.72 -18.80 14.69
N ARG A 317 14.72 -18.55 15.55
CA ARG A 317 15.17 -19.51 16.57
C ARG A 317 14.18 -19.71 17.73
N ASN A 318 13.25 -18.78 17.96
CA ASN A 318 12.26 -18.91 19.05
C ASN A 318 10.89 -18.36 18.60
N PRO A 319 10.11 -19.17 17.87
CA PRO A 319 8.91 -18.69 17.21
C PRO A 319 7.78 -18.33 18.16
N ALA A 320 7.65 -19.05 19.28
CA ALA A 320 6.70 -18.71 20.34
C ALA A 320 7.00 -17.34 20.99
N SER A 321 8.28 -16.95 21.06
CA SER A 321 8.65 -15.62 21.56
C SER A 321 8.39 -14.54 20.51
N ALA A 322 8.66 -14.81 19.23
CA ALA A 322 8.31 -13.91 18.13
C ALA A 322 6.79 -13.67 18.07
N ALA A 323 6.00 -14.72 18.29
CA ALA A 323 4.56 -14.68 18.38
C ALA A 323 4.04 -13.75 19.50
N ARG A 324 4.57 -13.92 20.72
CA ARG A 324 4.23 -13.04 21.84
C ARG A 324 4.67 -11.60 21.59
N LEU A 325 5.82 -11.41 20.96
CA LEU A 325 6.31 -10.08 20.60
C LEU A 325 5.39 -9.40 19.59
N ALA A 326 4.97 -10.10 18.54
CA ALA A 326 4.02 -9.62 17.54
C ALA A 326 2.69 -9.19 18.19
N ARG A 327 2.11 -10.02 19.06
CA ARG A 327 0.86 -9.67 19.77
C ARG A 327 1.02 -8.47 20.69
N ARG A 328 2.12 -8.38 21.43
CA ARG A 328 2.42 -7.21 22.28
C ARG A 328 2.58 -5.94 21.45
N GLU A 329 3.26 -6.04 20.30
CA GLU A 329 3.46 -4.91 19.40
C GLU A 329 2.16 -4.49 18.73
N ALA A 330 1.32 -5.44 18.30
CA ALA A 330 -0.02 -5.16 17.81
C ALA A 330 -0.82 -4.38 18.86
N ALA A 331 -0.91 -4.88 20.09
CA ALA A 331 -1.63 -4.21 21.18
C ALA A 331 -1.09 -2.80 21.45
N ARG A 332 0.23 -2.62 21.43
CA ARG A 332 0.90 -1.31 21.59
C ARG A 332 0.47 -0.34 20.49
N VAL A 333 0.53 -0.78 19.23
CA VAL A 333 0.22 0.04 18.06
C VAL A 333 -1.28 0.34 17.96
N THR A 334 -2.15 -0.59 18.38
CA THR A 334 -3.60 -0.40 18.35
C THR A 334 -4.16 0.36 19.54
N THR A 335 -3.40 0.58 20.62
CA THR A 335 -3.88 1.25 21.84
C THR A 335 -4.53 2.62 21.53
N ARG A 336 -4.03 3.34 20.50
CA ARG A 336 -4.60 4.63 20.07
C ARG A 336 -6.02 4.54 19.47
N PHE A 337 -6.49 3.35 19.14
CA PHE A 337 -7.79 3.07 18.54
C PHE A 337 -8.78 2.43 19.53
N GLY A 338 -8.38 2.24 20.80
CA GLY A 338 -9.19 1.58 21.82
C GLY A 338 -8.89 0.09 21.97
N GLU A 339 -9.74 -0.61 22.72
CA GLU A 339 -9.65 -2.05 22.95
C GLU A 339 -10.18 -2.86 21.75
N ALA A 340 -9.75 -4.11 21.59
CA ALA A 340 -10.46 -5.03 20.70
C ALA A 340 -11.86 -5.28 21.29
N PRO A 341 -12.97 -5.25 20.53
CA PRO A 341 -13.13 -5.26 19.07
C PRO A 341 -13.35 -3.89 18.38
N THR A 342 -13.45 -2.78 19.13
CA THR A 342 -13.73 -1.45 18.55
C THR A 342 -12.56 -0.87 17.76
N ALA A 343 -11.34 -1.39 17.99
CA ALA A 343 -10.14 -1.01 17.27
C ALA A 343 -10.27 -1.14 15.74
N VAL A 344 -10.94 -2.17 15.21
CA VAL A 344 -11.08 -2.35 13.75
C VAL A 344 -11.85 -1.18 13.13
N GLY A 345 -13.01 -0.82 13.70
CA GLY A 345 -13.82 0.30 13.21
C GLY A 345 -13.07 1.64 13.29
N ALA A 346 -12.36 1.88 14.39
CA ALA A 346 -11.53 3.08 14.54
C ALA A 346 -10.35 3.12 13.56
N MET A 347 -9.71 1.98 13.27
CA MET A 347 -8.67 1.88 12.25
C MET A 347 -9.22 2.11 10.84
N VAL A 348 -10.42 1.60 10.52
CA VAL A 348 -11.08 1.86 9.24
C VAL A 348 -11.41 3.36 9.08
N ALA A 349 -11.91 3.99 10.14
CA ALA A 349 -12.18 5.43 10.15
C ALA A 349 -10.90 6.26 9.99
N ASP A 350 -9.79 5.85 10.60
CA ASP A 350 -8.48 6.52 10.45
C ASP A 350 -7.84 6.27 9.08
N ALA A 351 -8.12 5.15 8.42
CA ALA A 351 -7.45 4.79 7.17
C ALA A 351 -7.64 5.85 6.07
N GLY A 352 -6.54 6.27 5.45
CA GLY A 352 -6.55 7.21 4.32
C GLY A 352 -7.26 6.66 3.07
N PRO A 353 -7.47 7.50 2.05
CA PRO A 353 -8.16 7.09 0.82
C PRO A 353 -7.50 5.90 0.12
N GLY A 354 -6.17 5.79 0.18
CA GLY A 354 -5.44 4.64 -0.33
C GLY A 354 -5.44 3.42 0.59
N GLY A 355 -5.92 3.52 1.82
CA GLY A 355 -5.73 2.50 2.87
C GLY A 355 -4.36 2.57 3.54
N SER A 356 -3.90 3.79 3.81
CA SER A 356 -2.67 4.07 4.53
C SER A 356 -2.95 4.61 5.93
N TRP A 357 -2.06 4.31 6.87
CA TRP A 357 -2.14 4.81 8.24
C TRP A 357 -0.89 5.59 8.59
N ALA A 358 -1.10 6.81 9.09
CA ALA A 358 -0.01 7.64 9.58
C ALA A 358 0.51 7.10 10.92
N GLY A 359 1.76 6.63 10.92
CA GLY A 359 2.48 6.23 12.13
C GLY A 359 3.32 7.35 12.75
N ASP A 360 4.04 7.03 13.82
CA ASP A 360 4.94 7.97 14.51
C ASP A 360 6.09 8.46 13.61
N ARG A 361 6.44 7.64 12.61
CA ARG A 361 7.44 7.97 11.58
C ARG A 361 6.88 8.90 10.50
N GLY A 362 5.58 9.20 10.51
CA GLY A 362 4.81 9.77 9.41
C GLY A 362 4.74 8.85 8.18
N GLY A 363 3.81 9.13 7.29
CA GLY A 363 3.56 8.29 6.10
C GLY A 363 2.91 6.94 6.40
N ASP A 364 2.95 6.03 5.42
CA ASP A 364 2.21 4.75 5.42
C ASP A 364 2.92 3.68 6.28
N ASP A 365 2.50 3.51 7.54
CA ASP A 365 3.21 2.68 8.53
C ASP A 365 2.91 1.17 8.37
N PRO A 366 3.93 0.33 8.11
CA PRO A 366 3.75 -1.13 7.98
C PRO A 366 3.28 -1.82 9.27
N ALA A 367 3.65 -1.33 10.46
CA ALA A 367 3.22 -1.91 11.73
C ALA A 367 1.71 -1.73 11.94
N LEU A 368 1.17 -0.57 11.56
CA LEU A 368 -0.26 -0.30 11.60
C LEU A 368 -1.05 -1.19 10.62
N ARG A 369 -0.53 -1.42 9.41
CA ARG A 369 -1.14 -2.36 8.44
C ARG A 369 -1.16 -3.80 8.97
N ALA A 370 -0.06 -4.23 9.56
CA ALA A 370 0.06 -5.57 10.12
C ALA A 370 -0.85 -5.76 11.35
N ALA A 371 -0.91 -4.75 12.22
CA ALA A 371 -1.83 -4.74 13.35
C ALA A 371 -3.30 -4.77 12.90
N PHE A 372 -3.65 -4.04 11.84
CA PHE A 372 -5.00 -4.07 11.25
C PHE A 372 -5.38 -5.49 10.79
N LEU A 373 -4.51 -6.17 10.04
CA LEU A 373 -4.76 -7.54 9.58
C LEU A 373 -4.94 -8.52 10.75
N LEU A 374 -4.14 -8.40 11.80
CA LEU A 374 -4.30 -9.23 12.99
C LEU A 374 -5.60 -8.92 13.74
N ALA A 375 -5.98 -7.64 13.85
CA ALA A 375 -7.23 -7.24 14.48
C ALA A 375 -8.46 -7.75 13.71
N VAL A 376 -8.42 -7.71 12.36
CA VAL A 376 -9.44 -8.33 11.51
C VAL A 376 -9.44 -9.85 11.69
N ARG A 377 -8.27 -10.50 11.70
CA ARG A 377 -8.20 -11.95 11.94
C ARG A 377 -8.81 -12.34 13.29
N ASP A 378 -8.56 -11.56 14.34
CA ASP A 378 -9.08 -11.80 15.69
C ASP A 378 -10.59 -11.53 15.80
N SER A 379 -11.16 -10.68 14.95
CA SER A 379 -12.62 -10.51 14.86
C SER A 379 -13.30 -11.64 14.08
N LEU A 380 -12.56 -12.32 13.19
CA LEU A 380 -13.07 -13.43 12.38
C LEU A 380 -12.98 -14.78 13.10
N VAL A 381 -11.89 -15.03 13.84
CA VAL A 381 -11.66 -16.31 14.51
C VAL A 381 -10.92 -16.11 15.83
N ALA A 382 -11.38 -16.74 16.92
CA ALA A 382 -10.60 -16.94 18.13
C ALA A 382 -10.03 -18.36 18.19
N GLU A 383 -8.77 -18.48 18.62
CA GLU A 383 -8.06 -19.77 18.77
C GLU A 383 -7.79 -20.05 20.25
N GLN A 384 -8.29 -21.18 20.77
CA GLN A 384 -8.03 -21.65 22.13
C GLN A 384 -7.93 -23.17 22.17
N ASP A 385 -6.80 -23.72 22.62
CA ASP A 385 -6.61 -25.15 22.92
C ASP A 385 -7.13 -26.15 21.86
N GLY A 386 -6.83 -25.89 20.58
CA GLY A 386 -7.28 -26.73 19.46
C GLY A 386 -8.76 -26.53 19.08
N CYS A 387 -9.38 -25.46 19.59
CA CYS A 387 -10.71 -25.00 19.20
C CYS A 387 -10.59 -23.70 18.39
N LEU A 388 -11.43 -23.58 17.36
CA LEU A 388 -11.62 -22.37 16.57
C LEU A 388 -13.03 -21.86 16.81
N ASP A 389 -13.18 -20.66 17.35
CA ASP A 389 -14.47 -20.00 17.47
C ASP A 389 -14.64 -18.97 16.37
N LEU A 390 -15.66 -19.14 15.54
CA LEU A 390 -15.93 -18.33 14.36
C LEU A 390 -16.77 -17.12 14.76
N LEU A 391 -16.29 -15.94 14.33
CA LEU A 391 -16.90 -14.64 14.59
C LEU A 391 -17.24 -14.43 16.09
N PRO A 392 -16.27 -14.57 17.01
CA PRO A 392 -16.50 -14.61 18.46
C PRO A 392 -17.13 -13.33 19.06
N GLY A 393 -17.22 -12.24 18.28
CA GLY A 393 -17.86 -10.98 18.65
C GLY A 393 -19.04 -10.57 17.75
N ALA A 394 -19.56 -11.48 16.91
CA ALA A 394 -20.60 -11.18 15.92
C ALA A 394 -21.89 -10.56 16.49
N GLY A 395 -22.28 -10.92 17.71
CA GLY A 395 -23.46 -10.38 18.40
C GLY A 395 -24.74 -10.29 17.54
N ALA A 396 -25.66 -9.41 17.97
CA ALA A 396 -26.88 -9.09 17.22
C ALA A 396 -26.61 -8.23 15.96
N ASP A 397 -25.42 -7.63 15.86
CA ASP A 397 -25.08 -6.67 14.81
C ASP A 397 -24.90 -7.33 13.42
N LEU A 398 -24.65 -8.65 13.38
CA LEU A 398 -24.62 -9.42 12.14
C LEU A 398 -26.00 -9.99 11.73
N ALA A 399 -27.02 -9.92 12.58
CA ALA A 399 -28.32 -10.52 12.29
C ALA A 399 -28.97 -9.87 11.06
N GLY A 400 -29.13 -10.65 9.99
CA GLY A 400 -29.69 -10.16 8.73
C GLY A 400 -28.76 -9.24 7.94
N SER A 401 -27.45 -9.23 8.26
CA SER A 401 -26.47 -8.53 7.44
C SER A 401 -26.54 -9.04 6.00
N ARG A 402 -26.68 -8.10 5.06
CA ARG A 402 -26.62 -8.35 3.63
C ARG A 402 -25.56 -7.40 3.10
N PRO A 403 -24.57 -7.86 2.33
CA PRO A 403 -24.43 -9.19 1.70
C PRO A 403 -23.94 -10.32 2.64
N PRO A 404 -23.88 -11.59 2.19
CA PRO A 404 -23.26 -12.70 2.92
C PRO A 404 -21.82 -12.39 3.35
N ILE A 405 -21.41 -12.91 4.51
CA ILE A 405 -20.01 -12.83 4.95
C ILE A 405 -19.27 -14.04 4.40
N GLU A 406 -18.12 -13.79 3.78
CA GLU A 406 -17.25 -14.85 3.29
C GLU A 406 -15.82 -14.62 3.76
N VAL A 407 -15.18 -15.68 4.26
CA VAL A 407 -13.77 -15.71 4.64
C VAL A 407 -13.12 -16.86 3.91
N HIS A 408 -12.07 -16.56 3.15
CA HIS A 408 -11.36 -17.52 2.32
C HIS A 408 -9.92 -17.61 2.79
N ARG A 409 -9.42 -18.83 2.99
CA ARG A 409 -8.00 -19.16 3.21
C ARG A 409 -7.34 -18.43 4.40
N LEU A 410 -8.07 -18.28 5.50
CA LEU A 410 -7.52 -17.76 6.74
C LEU A 410 -6.60 -18.81 7.38
N VAL A 411 -5.33 -18.48 7.61
CA VAL A 411 -4.39 -19.41 8.28
C VAL A 411 -4.60 -19.34 9.79
N THR A 412 -4.78 -20.51 10.41
CA THR A 412 -4.95 -20.71 11.86
C THR A 412 -3.83 -21.59 12.43
N GLY A 413 -3.78 -21.77 13.74
CA GLY A 413 -2.94 -22.77 14.39
C GLY A 413 -3.34 -24.23 14.10
N CYS A 414 -4.50 -24.46 13.47
CA CYS A 414 -5.04 -25.79 13.17
C CYS A 414 -5.01 -26.14 11.67
N GLY A 415 -4.65 -25.18 10.80
CA GLY A 415 -4.71 -25.32 9.34
C GLY A 415 -5.35 -24.10 8.66
N VAL A 416 -5.73 -24.27 7.40
CA VAL A 416 -6.32 -23.21 6.57
C VAL A 416 -7.84 -23.31 6.60
N LEU A 417 -8.50 -22.28 7.13
CA LEU A 417 -9.93 -22.20 7.30
C LEU A 417 -10.57 -21.28 6.25
N SER A 418 -11.64 -21.74 5.63
CA SER A 418 -12.57 -20.93 4.88
C SER A 418 -13.98 -21.14 5.43
N PHE A 419 -14.79 -20.09 5.50
CA PHE A 419 -16.20 -20.22 5.89
C PHE A 419 -17.05 -19.12 5.25
N ALA A 420 -18.34 -19.38 5.13
CA ALA A 420 -19.33 -18.41 4.69
C ALA A 420 -20.54 -18.41 5.63
N LEU A 421 -21.05 -17.23 5.95
CA LEU A 421 -22.26 -17.01 6.72
C LEU A 421 -23.34 -16.39 5.84
N ARG A 422 -24.47 -17.09 5.74
CA ARG A 422 -25.66 -16.69 4.96
C ARG A 422 -26.88 -16.64 5.88
N TRP A 423 -27.96 -16.02 5.43
CA TRP A 423 -29.22 -15.96 6.18
C TRP A 423 -30.37 -16.56 5.39
N HIS A 424 -31.11 -17.48 6.02
CA HIS A 424 -32.33 -18.10 5.52
C HIS A 424 -33.47 -17.83 6.50
N ASP A 425 -34.41 -16.98 6.11
CA ASP A 425 -35.56 -16.58 6.96
C ASP A 425 -35.15 -16.12 8.37
N GLY A 426 -34.08 -15.31 8.43
CA GLY A 426 -33.52 -14.80 9.68
C GLY A 426 -32.59 -15.76 10.44
N ARG A 427 -32.47 -17.02 10.00
CA ARG A 427 -31.55 -18.00 10.60
C ARG A 427 -30.20 -18.02 9.89
N PRO A 428 -29.07 -18.02 10.63
CA PRO A 428 -27.76 -18.12 10.02
C PRO A 428 -27.49 -19.53 9.49
N ALA A 429 -26.99 -19.64 8.26
CA ALA A 429 -26.43 -20.86 7.69
C ALA A 429 -24.92 -20.69 7.54
N LEU A 430 -24.17 -21.62 8.11
CA LEU A 430 -22.72 -21.63 8.12
C LEU A 430 -22.22 -22.73 7.19
N LEU A 431 -21.36 -22.35 6.23
CA LEU A 431 -20.60 -23.27 5.40
C LEU A 431 -19.13 -23.16 5.81
N TRP A 432 -18.42 -24.28 5.92
CA TRP A 432 -17.01 -24.26 6.29
C TRP A 432 -16.18 -25.33 5.60
N GLU A 433 -14.89 -25.02 5.48
CA GLU A 433 -13.83 -25.92 5.06
C GLU A 433 -12.57 -25.61 5.87
N LEU A 434 -12.00 -26.64 6.49
CA LEU A 434 -10.75 -26.61 7.21
C LEU A 434 -9.80 -27.62 6.58
N VAL A 435 -8.79 -27.12 5.88
CA VAL A 435 -7.71 -27.93 5.35
C VAL A 435 -6.65 -28.07 6.42
N LEU A 436 -6.48 -29.30 6.93
CA LEU A 436 -5.42 -29.59 7.88
C LEU A 436 -4.05 -29.65 7.18
N PRO A 437 -2.97 -29.27 7.88
CA PRO A 437 -1.61 -29.43 7.38
C PRO A 437 -1.29 -30.88 6.98
N SER A 438 -0.66 -31.07 5.82
CA SER A 438 -0.17 -32.38 5.38
C SER A 438 1.13 -32.81 6.07
N THR A 439 1.85 -31.88 6.70
CA THR A 439 3.04 -32.10 7.55
C THR A 439 2.96 -31.20 8.77
N ARG A 440 3.65 -31.52 9.89
CA ARG A 440 3.59 -30.80 11.18
C ARG A 440 4.18 -29.37 11.17
N LEU A 441 4.11 -28.67 10.05
CA LEU A 441 4.18 -27.22 9.96
C LEU A 441 2.75 -26.68 10.05
N GLU A 442 2.57 -25.36 10.05
CA GLU A 442 1.25 -24.70 9.98
C GLU A 442 0.53 -24.46 11.32
N SER A 443 1.29 -24.06 12.34
CA SER A 443 0.85 -22.85 13.05
C SER A 443 1.65 -21.67 12.50
N TRP A 444 1.10 -20.46 12.52
CA TRP A 444 1.85 -19.25 12.15
C TRP A 444 3.15 -19.11 12.99
N ALA A 445 3.15 -19.62 14.22
CA ALA A 445 4.37 -19.76 15.02
C ALA A 445 5.37 -20.74 14.36
N SER A 446 4.94 -21.85 13.78
CA SER A 446 5.81 -22.76 13.04
C SER A 446 6.34 -22.16 11.73
N VAL A 447 5.56 -21.30 11.06
CA VAL A 447 6.00 -20.51 9.89
C VAL A 447 7.13 -19.54 10.25
N LEU A 448 7.06 -18.92 11.43
CA LEU A 448 8.15 -18.08 11.94
C LEU A 448 9.42 -18.90 12.23
N ALA A 449 9.36 -20.22 12.40
CA ALA A 449 10.50 -21.09 12.73
C ALA A 449 11.43 -21.42 11.54
N GLY A 450 10.96 -21.21 10.31
CA GLY A 450 11.66 -21.63 9.08
C GLY A 450 11.63 -23.14 8.85
N SER A 451 11.77 -23.56 7.58
CA SER A 451 11.73 -24.95 7.13
C SER A 451 12.89 -25.83 7.64
N GLY A 452 13.85 -25.27 8.39
CA GLY A 452 15.09 -25.92 8.82
C GLY A 452 15.16 -26.32 10.30
N ALA A 453 14.09 -26.23 11.08
CA ALA A 453 14.08 -26.73 12.45
C ALA A 453 13.91 -28.27 12.44
N GLU A 454 14.93 -28.99 12.91
CA GLU A 454 14.94 -30.46 13.00
C GLU A 454 13.63 -31.00 13.61
N GLN A 455 12.96 -31.82 12.80
CA GLN A 455 11.69 -32.45 13.15
C GLN A 455 11.94 -33.58 14.15
N GLY A 456 11.68 -33.32 15.43
CA GLY A 456 11.58 -34.36 16.44
C GLY A 456 10.45 -35.35 16.10
N THR A 457 10.82 -36.61 15.94
CA THR A 457 9.99 -37.78 15.61
C THR A 457 9.01 -38.15 16.73
N ALA A 458 7.99 -37.33 16.94
CA ALA A 458 6.86 -37.68 17.80
C ALA A 458 5.55 -37.27 17.10
N GLY A 459 5.00 -38.16 16.28
CA GLY A 459 3.70 -37.92 15.64
C GLY A 459 2.60 -37.74 16.68
N PRO A 460 1.65 -36.81 16.50
CA PRO A 460 0.48 -36.78 17.35
C PRO A 460 -0.72 -37.37 16.60
N THR A 461 -1.37 -38.35 17.20
CA THR A 461 -2.84 -38.45 17.19
C THR A 461 -3.41 -37.20 17.86
N ALA A 462 -3.29 -36.03 17.24
CA ALA A 462 -3.99 -34.83 17.71
C ALA A 462 -5.45 -34.97 17.28
N ALA A 463 -6.36 -35.01 18.23
CA ALA A 463 -7.79 -35.02 17.95
C ALA A 463 -8.14 -33.87 16.99
N ALA A 464 -9.01 -34.13 16.01
CA ALA A 464 -9.45 -33.12 15.05
C ALA A 464 -9.93 -31.84 15.78
N PRO A 465 -9.51 -30.65 15.32
CA PRO A 465 -9.84 -29.39 15.96
C PRO A 465 -11.37 -29.22 16.01
N ARG A 466 -11.85 -28.57 17.07
CA ARG A 466 -13.28 -28.33 17.26
C ARG A 466 -13.63 -26.92 16.79
N LEU A 467 -14.62 -26.81 15.90
CA LEU A 467 -15.18 -25.53 15.48
C LEU A 467 -16.34 -25.16 16.38
N HIS A 468 -16.44 -23.88 16.72
CA HIS A 468 -17.52 -23.23 17.45
C HIS A 468 -17.97 -21.98 16.70
N ALA A 469 -19.19 -21.52 16.97
CA ALA A 469 -19.70 -20.25 16.49
C ALA A 469 -20.51 -19.62 17.62
N THR A 470 -19.85 -19.37 18.76
CA THR A 470 -20.52 -19.10 20.05
C THR A 470 -21.42 -17.87 20.01
N ALA A 471 -21.05 -16.87 19.21
CA ALA A 471 -21.83 -15.65 19.01
C ALA A 471 -23.06 -15.84 18.11
N LEU A 472 -23.10 -16.89 17.30
CA LEU A 472 -24.24 -17.20 16.40
C LEU A 472 -25.18 -18.24 17.01
N ALA A 473 -24.62 -19.29 17.61
CA ALA A 473 -25.35 -20.35 18.30
C ALA A 473 -24.45 -20.96 19.38
N ALA A 474 -24.68 -20.58 20.64
CA ALA A 474 -23.80 -20.90 21.78
C ALA A 474 -23.55 -22.40 21.98
N SER A 475 -24.50 -23.25 21.59
CA SER A 475 -24.42 -24.72 21.70
C SER A 475 -23.81 -25.39 20.47
N TRP A 476 -23.68 -24.70 19.34
CA TRP A 476 -23.19 -25.30 18.12
C TRP A 476 -21.68 -25.59 18.20
N SER A 477 -21.31 -26.80 17.82
CA SER A 477 -19.92 -27.16 17.58
C SER A 477 -19.80 -28.38 16.68
N THR A 478 -18.68 -28.49 15.98
CA THR A 478 -18.40 -29.64 15.11
C THR A 478 -16.91 -30.00 15.11
N ARG A 479 -16.59 -31.24 14.77
CA ARG A 479 -15.21 -31.69 14.47
C ARG A 479 -15.04 -32.03 12.99
N ARG A 480 -16.08 -31.85 12.17
CA ARG A 480 -16.00 -32.08 10.73
C ARG A 480 -15.16 -30.98 10.10
N HIS A 481 -14.26 -31.36 9.20
CA HIS A 481 -13.42 -30.42 8.50
C HIS A 481 -14.18 -29.65 7.42
N THR A 482 -15.22 -30.25 6.84
CA THR A 482 -16.11 -29.58 5.88
C THR A 482 -17.56 -29.79 6.28
N GLY A 483 -18.42 -28.83 5.92
CA GLY A 483 -19.85 -28.98 6.12
C GLY A 483 -20.65 -27.72 5.86
N GLU A 484 -21.96 -27.89 5.98
CA GLU A 484 -22.96 -26.84 5.95
C GLU A 484 -23.97 -27.12 7.05
N GLU A 485 -24.35 -26.10 7.80
CA GLU A 485 -25.35 -26.24 8.86
C GLU A 485 -26.18 -24.97 9.01
N LEU A 486 -27.50 -25.15 9.09
CA LEU A 486 -28.43 -24.10 9.48
C LEU A 486 -28.46 -24.05 11.02
N LEU A 487 -27.96 -22.96 11.58
CA LEU A 487 -27.81 -22.82 13.03
C LEU A 487 -29.18 -22.56 13.67
N GLY A 488 -29.45 -23.28 14.76
CA GLY A 488 -30.61 -23.05 15.60
C GLY A 488 -30.48 -21.75 16.38
N ALA A 489 -31.62 -21.13 16.70
CA ALA A 489 -31.69 -19.93 17.55
C ALA A 489 -31.29 -20.21 19.00
#